data_AF-A0A199UGQ9-F1
#
_entry.id   AF-A0A199UGQ9-F1
#
_cell.length_a   1.000
_cell.length_b   1.000
_cell.length_c   1.000
_cell.angle_alpha   90.00
_cell.angle_beta   90.00
_cell.angle_gamma   90.00
#
_symmetry.space_group_name_H-M   'P 1'
#
loop_
_entity.id
_entity.type
_entity.pdbx_description
1 polymer ?
#
loop_
_entity_poly.entity_id
_entity_poly.type
_entity_poly.pdbx_seq_one_letter_code
_entity_poly.pdbx_strand_id
1 'polypeptide(L)'
;MARQAVRYAVIDAFADTPFKGNPAAVCLLDGEDAEGGVDDQWMLSVAKEFNIPMTSFLTRASPSTADGSAANPRFHLRWFTPVAEVKLCGHGTLAAAHFLLTSGLVECDVIEFITESGLLTAKKAHGLQHQGAPNISFNGTVEKYSIELDFPVVPVVGYESAEFPSIPETLNGVSIKNVLKTTSDDLIVELASGKEVADLQPNFAELEKCAGRGVIFTGLAPTGSGFDFFTRFFCPKNGVNEKCHGSVKVLLPEIGVI
;
A
#
# COMPACT_ATOMS: atom_id res chain seq x y z
N MET A 1 -2.91 -24.26 -25.61
CA MET A 1 -4.14 -24.33 -24.80
C MET A 1 -4.40 -22.94 -24.26
N ALA A 2 -5.61 -22.41 -24.40
CA ALA A 2 -5.95 -21.10 -23.82
C ALA A 2 -6.03 -21.26 -22.31
N ARG A 3 -5.32 -20.41 -21.55
CA ARG A 3 -5.49 -20.36 -20.08
C ARG A 3 -6.93 -19.98 -19.74
N GLN A 4 -7.38 -20.36 -18.54
CA GLN A 4 -8.69 -20.00 -18.03
C GLN A 4 -8.81 -18.47 -17.92
N ALA A 5 -10.04 -17.96 -18.04
CA ALA A 5 -10.29 -16.53 -17.84
C ALA A 5 -10.07 -16.16 -16.37
N VAL A 6 -9.29 -15.10 -16.13
CA VAL A 6 -8.97 -14.61 -14.79
C VAL A 6 -9.96 -13.52 -14.39
N ARG A 7 -10.60 -13.68 -13.23
CA ARG A 7 -11.46 -12.65 -12.67
C ARG A 7 -10.59 -11.57 -12.06
N TYR A 8 -10.86 -10.31 -12.41
CA TYR A 8 -10.15 -9.18 -11.82
C TYR A 8 -11.08 -8.00 -11.52
N ALA A 9 -10.62 -7.14 -10.62
CA ALA A 9 -11.17 -5.80 -10.39
C ALA A 9 -10.03 -4.79 -10.27
N VAL A 10 -10.28 -3.52 -10.62
CA VAL A 10 -9.37 -2.42 -10.31
C VAL A 10 -10.00 -1.64 -9.15
N ILE A 11 -9.24 -1.49 -8.06
CA ILE A 11 -9.69 -0.84 -6.83
C ILE A 11 -8.80 0.35 -6.54
N ASP A 12 -9.43 1.50 -6.33
CA ASP A 12 -8.79 2.73 -5.87
C ASP A 12 -8.66 2.71 -4.34
N ALA A 13 -7.51 2.26 -3.84
CA ALA A 13 -7.26 2.18 -2.40
C ALA A 13 -7.07 3.57 -1.78
N PHE A 14 -7.41 3.71 -0.50
CA PHE A 14 -7.34 4.98 0.24
C PHE A 14 -8.20 6.11 -0.37
N ALA A 15 -9.26 5.75 -1.08
CA ALA A 15 -10.20 6.69 -1.70
C ALA A 15 -11.66 6.38 -1.32
N ASP A 16 -12.46 7.43 -1.27
CA ASP A 16 -13.91 7.39 -1.08
C ASP A 16 -14.70 7.59 -2.39
N THR A 17 -13.99 7.96 -3.46
CA THR A 17 -14.52 8.33 -4.76
C THR A 17 -13.61 7.80 -5.86
N PRO A 18 -14.14 7.35 -7.01
CA PRO A 18 -13.33 6.85 -8.11
C PRO A 18 -12.29 7.86 -8.61
N PHE A 19 -11.19 7.35 -9.18
CA PHE A 19 -10.09 8.10 -9.77
C PHE A 19 -9.27 8.93 -8.77
N LYS A 20 -9.31 8.54 -7.48
CA LYS A 20 -8.47 9.09 -6.42
C LYS A 20 -7.74 7.97 -5.70
N GLY A 21 -6.80 8.33 -4.82
CA GLY A 21 -6.04 7.34 -4.05
C GLY A 21 -5.05 6.58 -4.92
N ASN A 22 -4.83 5.30 -4.61
CA ASN A 22 -3.83 4.48 -5.30
C ASN A 22 -4.48 3.24 -5.95
N PRO A 23 -4.55 3.17 -7.29
CA PRO A 23 -5.19 2.05 -7.98
C PRO A 23 -4.34 0.78 -7.89
N ALA A 24 -5.01 -0.34 -7.62
CA ALA A 24 -4.44 -1.68 -7.76
C ALA A 24 -5.40 -2.60 -8.51
N ALA A 25 -4.87 -3.39 -9.44
CA ALA A 25 -5.58 -4.52 -10.02
C ALA A 25 -5.52 -5.68 -9.04
N VAL A 26 -6.63 -6.37 -8.84
CA VAL A 26 -6.72 -7.57 -8.01
C VAL A 26 -7.20 -8.70 -8.89
N CYS A 27 -6.34 -9.70 -9.11
CA CYS A 27 -6.60 -10.89 -9.91
C CYS A 27 -6.85 -12.08 -8.97
N LEU A 28 -7.98 -12.76 -9.14
CA LEU A 28 -8.28 -14.01 -8.43
C LEU A 28 -7.94 -15.20 -9.31
N LEU A 29 -6.99 -16.00 -8.85
CA LEU A 29 -6.55 -17.25 -9.46
C LEU A 29 -7.29 -18.41 -8.76
N ASP A 30 -8.19 -19.05 -9.50
CA ASP A 30 -9.00 -20.18 -9.04
C ASP A 30 -8.82 -21.39 -9.98
N GLY A 31 -9.22 -22.57 -9.54
CA GLY A 31 -9.23 -23.77 -10.38
C GLY A 31 -7.83 -24.20 -10.83
N GLU A 32 -7.66 -24.50 -12.12
CA GLU A 32 -6.38 -24.96 -12.67
C GLU A 32 -5.25 -23.94 -12.50
N ASP A 33 -5.55 -22.63 -12.50
CA ASP A 33 -4.54 -21.58 -12.25
C ASP A 33 -4.08 -21.57 -10.78
N ALA A 34 -4.94 -21.98 -9.84
CA ALA A 34 -4.57 -22.14 -8.44
C ALA A 34 -3.71 -23.39 -8.18
N GLU A 35 -4.02 -24.49 -8.87
CA GLU A 35 -3.35 -25.79 -8.68
C GLU A 35 -2.07 -25.95 -9.52
N GLY A 36 -2.04 -25.37 -10.72
CA GLY A 36 -0.94 -25.47 -11.68
C GLY A 36 0.21 -24.49 -11.44
N GLY A 37 0.08 -23.60 -10.47
CA GLY A 37 1.11 -22.61 -10.10
C GLY A 37 1.41 -21.68 -11.26
N VAL A 38 0.64 -20.61 -11.40
CA VAL A 38 0.99 -19.58 -12.37
C VAL A 38 2.41 -19.06 -12.08
N ASP A 39 3.30 -19.18 -13.07
CA ASP A 39 4.69 -18.76 -12.92
C ASP A 39 4.85 -17.24 -12.80
N ASP A 40 5.98 -16.82 -12.24
CA ASP A 40 6.31 -15.41 -11.98
C ASP A 40 6.38 -14.58 -13.27
N GLN A 41 6.80 -15.20 -14.39
CA GLN A 41 6.93 -14.51 -15.67
C GLN A 41 5.56 -14.15 -16.24
N TRP A 42 4.56 -15.01 -16.06
CA TRP A 42 3.19 -14.70 -16.42
C TRP A 42 2.60 -13.62 -15.50
N MET A 43 2.78 -13.72 -14.17
CA MET A 43 2.27 -12.71 -13.25
C MET A 43 2.84 -11.32 -13.56
N LEU A 44 4.14 -11.28 -13.86
CA LEU A 44 4.82 -10.08 -14.31
C LEU A 44 4.28 -9.57 -15.66
N SER A 45 4.00 -10.47 -16.61
CA SER A 45 3.42 -10.10 -17.91
C SER A 45 2.03 -9.48 -17.76
N VAL A 46 1.20 -10.03 -16.87
CA VAL A 46 -0.12 -9.46 -16.55
C VAL A 46 0.00 -8.11 -15.85
N ALA A 47 0.90 -7.98 -14.89
CA ALA A 47 1.14 -6.70 -14.21
C ALA A 47 1.63 -5.62 -15.18
N LYS A 48 2.47 -6.01 -16.14
CA LYS A 48 2.93 -5.15 -17.23
C LYS A 48 1.81 -4.75 -18.18
N GLU A 49 0.88 -5.66 -18.50
CA GLU A 49 -0.28 -5.37 -19.34
C GLU A 49 -1.22 -4.35 -18.68
N PHE A 50 -1.52 -4.50 -17.38
CA PHE A 50 -2.31 -3.50 -16.65
C PHE A 50 -1.62 -2.13 -16.60
N ASN A 51 -0.29 -2.12 -16.45
CA ASN A 51 0.53 -0.90 -16.40
C ASN A 51 0.04 0.15 -15.38
N ILE A 52 -0.42 -0.31 -14.22
CA ILE A 52 -0.80 0.51 -13.06
C ILE A 52 0.17 0.24 -11.91
N PRO A 53 0.16 1.04 -10.82
CA PRO A 53 1.16 0.94 -9.74
C PRO A 53 1.32 -0.45 -9.14
N MET A 54 0.23 -1.23 -9.04
CA MET A 54 0.26 -2.57 -8.46
C MET A 54 -0.78 -3.52 -9.06
N THR A 55 -0.37 -4.78 -9.22
CA THR A 55 -1.25 -5.92 -9.50
C THR A 55 -1.10 -6.95 -8.38
N SER A 56 -2.19 -7.26 -7.69
CA SER A 56 -2.29 -8.25 -6.63
C SER A 56 -2.85 -9.55 -7.17
N PHE A 57 -2.20 -10.68 -6.88
CA PHE A 57 -2.69 -12.02 -7.23
C PHE A 57 -3.14 -12.74 -5.97
N LEU A 58 -4.38 -13.22 -5.98
CA LEU A 58 -5.01 -13.98 -4.89
C LEU A 58 -5.17 -15.44 -5.31
N THR A 59 -4.74 -16.36 -4.44
CA THR A 59 -5.05 -17.79 -4.56
C THR A 59 -5.64 -18.25 -3.23
N ARG A 60 -6.78 -18.95 -3.26
CA ARG A 60 -7.39 -19.45 -2.03
C ARG A 60 -6.48 -20.48 -1.36
N ALA A 61 -6.25 -20.33 -0.06
CA ALA A 61 -5.46 -21.26 0.74
C ALA A 61 -6.38 -22.12 1.62
N SER A 62 -5.88 -23.29 2.03
CA SER A 62 -6.61 -24.15 2.97
C SER A 62 -6.82 -23.42 4.30
N PRO A 63 -8.01 -23.54 4.93
CA PRO A 63 -8.26 -22.97 6.25
C PRO A 63 -7.30 -23.56 7.29
N SER A 64 -6.87 -22.78 8.29
CA SER A 64 -6.18 -23.37 9.45
C SER A 64 -7.15 -24.02 10.39
N THR A 65 -6.99 -25.31 10.60
CA THR A 65 -7.77 -26.09 11.56
C THR A 65 -7.07 -26.21 12.92
N ALA A 66 -6.09 -25.35 13.23
CA ALA A 66 -5.18 -25.56 14.35
C ALA A 66 -5.88 -25.68 15.72
N ASP A 67 -6.97 -24.93 15.97
CA ASP A 67 -7.53 -24.79 17.33
C ASP A 67 -9.06 -25.04 17.43
N GLY A 68 -9.69 -25.66 16.43
CA GLY A 68 -11.13 -26.00 16.48
C GLY A 68 -12.10 -24.80 16.49
N SER A 69 -11.60 -23.56 16.36
CA SER A 69 -12.38 -22.37 16.09
C SER A 69 -12.77 -22.29 14.60
N ALA A 70 -13.80 -21.50 14.28
CA ALA A 70 -14.10 -21.17 12.89
C ALA A 70 -12.89 -20.45 12.28
N ALA A 71 -12.25 -21.10 11.31
CA ALA A 71 -11.05 -20.57 10.68
C ALA A 71 -11.37 -19.34 9.84
N ASN A 72 -10.59 -18.26 9.99
CA ASN A 72 -10.64 -17.14 9.07
C ASN A 72 -10.31 -17.63 7.65
N PRO A 73 -10.96 -17.08 6.60
CA PRO A 73 -10.58 -17.38 5.24
C PRO A 73 -9.14 -16.93 4.96
N ARG A 74 -8.39 -17.80 4.29
CA ARG A 74 -6.98 -17.59 3.96
C ARG A 74 -6.75 -17.51 2.47
N PHE A 75 -5.86 -16.60 2.07
CA PHE A 75 -5.41 -16.46 0.70
C PHE A 75 -3.90 -16.29 0.64
N HIS A 76 -3.25 -16.93 -0.33
CA HIS A 76 -1.95 -16.47 -0.77
C HIS A 76 -2.11 -15.14 -1.49
N LEU A 77 -1.27 -14.17 -1.15
CA LEU A 77 -1.27 -12.85 -1.77
C LEU A 77 0.14 -12.48 -2.21
N ARG A 78 0.27 -12.16 -3.50
CA ARG A 78 1.50 -11.69 -4.14
C ARG A 78 1.25 -10.35 -4.83
N TRP A 79 2.27 -9.51 -4.95
CA TRP A 79 2.15 -8.17 -5.50
C TRP A 79 3.22 -7.92 -6.56
N PHE A 80 2.80 -7.46 -7.72
CA PHE A 80 3.67 -7.16 -8.84
C PHE A 80 3.48 -5.71 -9.29
N THR A 81 4.60 -5.00 -9.38
CA THR A 81 4.70 -3.82 -10.24
C THR A 81 4.82 -4.26 -11.70
N PRO A 82 4.76 -3.34 -12.68
CA PRO A 82 5.00 -3.68 -14.09
C PRO A 82 6.39 -4.28 -14.39
N VAL A 83 7.33 -4.24 -13.44
CA VAL A 83 8.73 -4.63 -13.65
C VAL A 83 9.25 -5.71 -12.69
N ALA A 84 8.62 -5.89 -11.52
CA ALA A 84 9.07 -6.84 -10.50
C ALA A 84 7.99 -7.15 -9.46
N GLU A 85 8.12 -8.31 -8.81
CA GLU A 85 7.43 -8.62 -7.56
C GLU A 85 7.94 -7.76 -6.41
N VAL A 86 7.04 -7.39 -5.48
CA VAL A 86 7.39 -6.71 -4.24
C VAL A 86 6.96 -7.52 -3.03
N LYS A 87 7.77 -7.48 -1.97
CA LYS A 87 7.56 -8.31 -0.77
C LYS A 87 6.39 -7.87 0.09
N LEU A 88 6.02 -6.60 0.03
CA LEU A 88 4.97 -6.00 0.84
C LEU A 88 4.33 -4.81 0.11
N CYS A 89 3.01 -4.69 0.20
CA CYS A 89 2.28 -3.56 -0.40
C CYS A 89 1.00 -3.23 0.37
N GLY A 90 0.95 -2.01 0.92
CA GLY A 90 -0.20 -1.46 1.66
C GLY A 90 -1.48 -1.41 0.83
N HIS A 91 -1.52 -0.53 -0.18
CA HIS A 91 -2.70 -0.36 -1.05
C HIS A 91 -3.12 -1.64 -1.77
N GLY A 92 -2.18 -2.48 -2.21
CA GLY A 92 -2.49 -3.77 -2.84
C GLY A 92 -3.19 -4.73 -1.89
N THR A 93 -2.76 -4.79 -0.62
CA THR A 93 -3.44 -5.57 0.43
C THR A 93 -4.83 -5.01 0.71
N LEU A 94 -4.97 -3.69 0.81
CA LEU A 94 -6.25 -3.04 1.03
C LEU A 94 -7.24 -3.32 -0.11
N ALA A 95 -6.76 -3.20 -1.36
CA ALA A 95 -7.53 -3.51 -2.56
C ALA A 95 -7.97 -4.98 -2.59
N ALA A 96 -7.08 -5.91 -2.26
CA ALA A 96 -7.37 -7.34 -2.20
C ALA A 96 -8.44 -7.66 -1.13
N ALA A 97 -8.31 -7.09 0.06
CA ALA A 97 -9.31 -7.23 1.13
C ALA A 97 -10.67 -6.66 0.70
N HIS A 98 -10.67 -5.45 0.12
CA HIS A 98 -11.90 -4.83 -0.38
C HIS A 98 -12.57 -5.71 -1.45
N PHE A 99 -11.80 -6.22 -2.42
CA PHE A 99 -12.32 -7.14 -3.44
C PHE A 99 -12.96 -8.39 -2.83
N LEU A 100 -12.29 -9.05 -1.88
CA LEU A 100 -12.83 -10.25 -1.24
C LEU A 100 -14.12 -9.97 -0.46
N LEU A 101 -14.13 -8.90 0.34
CA LEU A 101 -15.28 -8.52 1.16
C LEU A 101 -16.50 -8.07 0.33
N THR A 102 -16.28 -7.51 -0.85
CA THR A 102 -17.35 -6.99 -1.72
C THR A 102 -17.79 -7.96 -2.82
N SER A 103 -16.99 -8.97 -3.14
CA SER A 103 -17.30 -9.97 -4.16
C SER A 103 -18.29 -11.04 -3.70
N GLY A 104 -18.58 -11.13 -2.40
CA GLY A 104 -19.40 -12.21 -1.81
C GLY A 104 -18.69 -13.56 -1.76
N LEU A 105 -17.37 -13.61 -2.01
CA LEU A 105 -16.57 -14.85 -1.95
C LEU A 105 -16.24 -15.29 -0.51
N VAL A 106 -16.39 -14.38 0.44
CA VAL A 106 -16.22 -14.60 1.88
C VAL A 106 -17.28 -13.84 2.64
N GLU A 107 -17.74 -14.41 3.74
CA GLU A 107 -18.60 -13.76 4.73
C GLU A 107 -17.87 -13.83 6.07
N CYS A 108 -17.08 -12.80 6.36
CA CYS A 108 -16.24 -12.73 7.55
C CYS A 108 -15.91 -11.27 7.93
N ASP A 109 -15.41 -11.10 9.15
CA ASP A 109 -14.87 -9.83 9.63
C ASP A 109 -13.34 -9.76 9.52
N VAL A 110 -12.66 -10.90 9.37
CA VAL A 110 -11.20 -10.98 9.28
C VAL A 110 -10.80 -11.87 8.10
N ILE A 111 -9.84 -11.41 7.31
CA ILE A 111 -9.18 -12.16 6.25
C ILE A 111 -7.69 -12.27 6.59
N GLU A 112 -7.12 -13.44 6.35
CA GLU A 112 -5.70 -13.73 6.54
C GLU A 112 -5.00 -13.88 5.18
N PHE A 113 -3.90 -13.15 4.99
CA PHE A 113 -3.07 -13.21 3.79
C PHE A 113 -1.71 -13.85 4.09
N ILE A 114 -1.39 -14.91 3.37
CA ILE A 114 -0.09 -15.59 3.40
C ILE A 114 0.80 -14.96 2.33
N THR A 115 1.88 -14.31 2.76
CA THR A 115 2.73 -13.47 1.89
C THR A 115 4.21 -13.79 2.14
N GLU A 116 5.12 -13.30 1.28
CA GLU A 116 6.56 -13.44 1.51
C GLU A 116 7.02 -12.70 2.79
N SER A 117 6.33 -11.62 3.17
CA SER A 117 6.60 -10.87 4.40
C SER A 117 5.91 -11.44 5.64
N GLY A 118 5.35 -12.64 5.56
CA GLY A 118 4.63 -13.28 6.65
C GLY A 118 3.11 -13.14 6.54
N LEU A 119 2.42 -13.45 7.64
CA LEU A 119 0.97 -13.39 7.73
C LEU A 119 0.52 -11.93 7.93
N LEU A 120 -0.35 -11.44 7.06
CA LEU A 120 -1.03 -10.15 7.22
C LEU A 120 -2.50 -10.39 7.53
N THR A 121 -3.13 -9.47 8.26
CA THR A 121 -4.56 -9.52 8.54
C THR A 121 -5.27 -8.27 8.04
N ALA A 122 -6.46 -8.47 7.49
CA ALA A 122 -7.38 -7.39 7.16
C ALA A 122 -8.68 -7.57 7.94
N LYS A 123 -9.07 -6.57 8.72
CA LYS A 123 -10.22 -6.61 9.60
C LYS A 123 -11.24 -5.54 9.24
N LYS A 124 -12.53 -5.91 9.22
CA LYS A 124 -13.63 -4.96 9.21
C LYS A 124 -13.70 -4.23 10.55
N ALA A 125 -13.58 -2.92 10.51
CA ALA A 125 -13.77 -2.06 11.66
C ALA A 125 -15.11 -1.33 11.57
N HIS A 126 -16.04 -1.75 12.44
CA HIS A 126 -17.36 -1.16 12.58
C HIS A 126 -17.31 -0.12 13.70
N GLY A 127 -17.26 1.17 13.37
CA GLY A 127 -17.30 2.24 14.38
C GLY A 127 -16.43 3.45 14.09
N LEU A 128 -15.41 3.32 13.23
CA LEU A 128 -14.67 4.46 12.69
C LEU A 128 -15.51 5.13 11.60
N GLN A 129 -16.60 5.79 12.00
CA GLN A 129 -17.41 6.63 11.10
C GLN A 129 -16.66 7.95 10.83
N HIS A 130 -15.51 7.88 10.18
CA HIS A 130 -14.93 9.06 9.56
C HIS A 130 -15.86 9.52 8.44
N GLN A 131 -16.03 10.84 8.30
CA GLN A 131 -16.63 11.42 7.10
C GLN A 131 -15.78 10.96 5.89
N GLY A 132 -16.29 10.00 5.11
CA GLY A 132 -15.58 9.39 3.99
C GLY A 132 -15.47 7.87 4.02
N ALA A 133 -15.96 7.16 5.06
CA ALA A 133 -16.06 5.70 4.99
C ALA A 133 -16.96 5.31 3.79
N PRO A 134 -16.48 4.47 2.86
CA PRO A 134 -17.23 4.16 1.65
C PRO A 134 -18.57 3.50 2.00
N ASN A 135 -19.62 3.91 1.30
CA ASN A 135 -20.87 3.16 1.29
C ASN A 135 -20.61 1.88 0.50
N ILE A 136 -20.44 0.76 1.20
CA ILE A 136 -20.21 -0.53 0.55
C ILE A 136 -21.59 -1.18 0.41
N SER A 137 -22.12 -1.17 -0.81
CA SER A 137 -23.40 -1.82 -1.12
C SER A 137 -23.16 -3.24 -1.61
N PHE A 138 -23.66 -4.23 -0.88
CA PHE A 138 -23.71 -5.62 -1.31
C PHE A 138 -25.17 -6.11 -1.24
N ASN A 139 -25.69 -6.66 -2.34
CA ASN A 139 -27.09 -7.13 -2.45
C ASN A 139 -28.16 -6.09 -2.01
N GLY A 140 -27.89 -4.80 -2.19
CA GLY A 140 -28.80 -3.72 -1.81
C GLY A 140 -28.73 -3.28 -0.34
N THR A 141 -27.94 -3.98 0.48
CA THR A 141 -27.64 -3.56 1.86
C THR A 141 -26.39 -2.69 1.84
N VAL A 142 -26.50 -1.46 2.32
CA VAL A 142 -25.35 -0.56 2.47
C VAL A 142 -24.77 -0.76 3.87
N GLU A 143 -23.61 -1.39 3.94
CA GLU A 143 -22.79 -1.37 5.14
C GLU A 143 -21.73 -0.27 5.04
N LYS A 144 -21.48 0.38 6.18
CA LYS A 144 -20.36 1.30 6.34
C LYS A 144 -19.35 0.68 7.28
N TYR A 145 -18.19 0.33 6.75
CA TYR A 145 -17.04 -0.12 7.53
C TYR A 145 -15.74 0.43 6.92
N SER A 146 -14.70 0.49 7.74
CA SER A 146 -13.31 0.64 7.28
C SER A 146 -12.61 -0.70 7.31
N ILE A 147 -11.52 -0.84 6.54
CA ILE A 147 -10.65 -2.02 6.58
C ILE A 147 -9.37 -1.61 7.30
N GLU A 148 -9.09 -2.25 8.42
CA GLU A 148 -7.84 -2.12 9.16
C GLU A 148 -6.88 -3.20 8.69
N LEU A 149 -5.63 -2.83 8.45
CA LEU A 149 -4.57 -3.73 8.06
C LEU A 149 -3.50 -3.79 9.15
N ASP A 150 -3.02 -4.99 9.41
CA ASP A 150 -1.87 -5.22 10.29
C ASP A 150 -0.60 -5.40 9.44
N PHE A 151 0.41 -4.57 9.70
CA PHE A 151 1.68 -4.55 8.97
C PHE A 151 2.87 -4.64 9.93
N PRO A 152 3.98 -5.27 9.50
CA PRO A 152 5.19 -5.32 10.32
C PRO A 152 5.72 -3.90 10.57
N VAL A 153 6.12 -3.64 11.81
CA VAL A 153 6.76 -2.37 12.20
C VAL A 153 8.22 -2.37 11.75
N VAL A 154 8.61 -1.30 11.06
CA VAL A 154 9.97 -0.98 10.65
C VAL A 154 10.51 0.10 11.60
N PRO A 155 11.45 -0.24 12.50
CA PRO A 155 11.97 0.72 13.46
C PRO A 155 12.69 1.88 12.79
N VAL A 156 12.68 3.03 13.45
CA VAL A 156 13.46 4.22 13.08
C VAL A 156 14.64 4.40 14.02
N VAL A 157 15.74 4.87 13.46
CA VAL A 157 16.96 5.24 14.17
C VAL A 157 17.31 6.69 13.86
N GLY A 158 18.04 7.32 14.79
CA GLY A 158 18.58 8.66 14.57
C GLY A 158 19.52 8.67 13.36
N TYR A 159 19.47 9.74 12.58
CA TYR A 159 20.29 9.90 11.39
C TYR A 159 21.52 10.76 11.68
N GLU A 160 22.72 10.27 11.35
CA GLU A 160 23.94 11.07 11.46
C GLU A 160 24.16 11.91 10.19
N SER A 161 24.25 13.23 10.40
CA SER A 161 24.32 14.29 9.38
C SER A 161 25.34 14.07 8.24
N ALA A 162 26.43 13.32 8.49
CA ALA A 162 27.52 13.11 7.53
C ALA A 162 27.12 12.26 6.30
N GLU A 163 26.00 11.55 6.34
CA GLU A 163 25.51 10.73 5.22
C GLU A 163 24.46 11.45 4.35
N PHE A 164 23.96 12.62 4.78
CA PHE A 164 22.93 13.33 4.03
C PHE A 164 23.60 14.04 2.86
N PRO A 165 23.18 13.81 1.60
CA PRO A 165 23.48 14.76 0.53
C PRO A 165 22.99 16.15 0.96
N SER A 166 23.52 17.22 0.38
CA SER A 166 23.14 18.61 0.67
C SER A 166 21.67 18.89 0.31
N ILE A 167 20.76 18.40 1.14
CA ILE A 167 19.30 18.49 0.97
C ILE A 167 18.78 19.94 0.96
N PRO A 168 19.40 20.97 1.58
CA PRO A 168 18.92 22.34 1.45
C PRO A 168 18.78 22.81 -0.01
N GLU A 169 19.66 22.35 -0.90
CA GLU A 169 19.60 22.65 -2.34
C GLU A 169 18.55 21.78 -3.08
N THR A 170 18.27 20.59 -2.55
CA THR A 170 17.32 19.61 -3.12
C THR A 170 15.86 19.97 -2.87
N LEU A 171 15.57 20.68 -1.77
CA LEU A 171 14.21 21.03 -1.33
C LEU A 171 13.81 22.47 -1.63
N ASN A 172 14.52 23.18 -2.52
CA ASN A 172 14.25 24.58 -2.86
C ASN A 172 14.14 25.50 -1.61
N GLY A 173 14.95 25.27 -0.57
CA GLY A 173 14.97 26.10 0.63
C GLY A 173 13.92 25.78 1.70
N VAL A 174 13.22 24.64 1.61
CA VAL A 174 12.33 24.19 2.68
C VAL A 174 13.11 23.86 3.95
N SER A 175 12.56 24.25 5.11
CA SER A 175 13.18 24.04 6.42
C SER A 175 12.95 22.63 6.94
N ILE A 176 14.05 21.89 7.16
CA ILE A 176 14.03 20.54 7.74
C ILE A 176 14.06 20.65 9.26
N LYS A 177 13.08 20.03 9.93
CA LYS A 177 13.02 19.92 11.39
C LYS A 177 13.81 18.74 11.92
N ASN A 178 13.68 17.60 11.26
CA ASN A 178 14.28 16.35 11.71
C ASN A 178 14.54 15.42 10.54
N VAL A 179 15.53 14.54 10.69
CA VAL A 179 15.82 13.46 9.75
C VAL A 179 15.98 12.18 10.55
N LEU A 180 15.20 11.17 10.18
CA LEU A 180 15.27 9.83 10.70
C LEU A 180 15.60 8.87 9.57
N LYS A 181 16.05 7.68 9.95
CA LYS A 181 16.33 6.59 9.01
C LYS A 181 15.65 5.32 9.50
N THR A 182 15.02 4.60 8.60
CA THR A 182 14.45 3.28 8.91
C THR A 182 15.56 2.24 8.99
N THR A 183 15.32 1.11 9.66
CA THR A 183 16.24 -0.04 9.61
C THR A 183 16.39 -0.64 8.20
N SER A 184 15.52 -0.27 7.27
CA SER A 184 15.61 -0.57 5.83
C SER A 184 16.29 0.54 5.00
N ASP A 185 17.00 1.46 5.66
CA ASP A 185 17.74 2.58 5.08
C ASP A 185 16.93 3.70 4.40
N ASP A 186 15.60 3.60 4.31
CA ASP A 186 14.75 4.70 3.83
C ASP A 186 14.84 5.90 4.79
N LEU A 187 14.89 7.11 4.23
CA LEU A 187 14.96 8.34 5.01
C LEU A 187 13.58 8.92 5.26
N ILE A 188 13.38 9.48 6.45
CA ILE A 188 12.17 10.21 6.83
C ILE A 188 12.59 11.63 7.20
N VAL A 189 12.09 12.60 6.45
CA VAL A 189 12.43 14.02 6.59
C VAL A 189 11.20 14.77 7.08
N GLU A 190 11.27 15.27 8.30
CA GLU A 190 10.22 16.09 8.87
C GLU A 190 10.41 17.55 8.45
N LEU A 191 9.39 18.12 7.80
CA LEU A 191 9.33 19.51 7.34
C LEU A 191 8.55 20.38 8.34
N ALA A 192 8.63 21.69 8.19
CA ALA A 192 8.02 22.60 9.16
C ALA A 192 6.49 22.49 9.18
N SER A 193 5.88 22.20 8.03
CA SER A 193 4.43 22.00 7.90
C SER A 193 4.04 21.03 6.78
N GLY A 194 2.83 20.50 6.86
CA GLY A 194 2.21 19.72 5.80
C GLY A 194 1.98 20.52 4.51
N LYS A 195 1.87 21.86 4.59
CA LYS A 195 1.84 22.70 3.40
C LYS A 195 3.15 22.60 2.61
N GLU A 196 4.29 22.62 3.31
CA GLU A 196 5.59 22.43 2.66
C GLU A 196 5.73 21.04 2.05
N VAL A 197 5.21 20.00 2.72
CA VAL A 197 5.14 18.65 2.14
C VAL A 197 4.30 18.65 0.85
N ALA A 198 3.11 19.25 0.88
CA ALA A 198 2.22 19.30 -0.28
C ALA A 198 2.82 20.05 -1.47
N ASP A 199 3.48 21.18 -1.20
CA ASP A 199 4.06 22.05 -2.23
C ASP A 199 5.46 21.60 -2.68
N LEU A 200 6.05 20.58 -2.03
CA LEU A 200 7.41 20.14 -2.29
C LEU A 200 7.61 19.73 -3.75
N GLN A 201 8.67 20.24 -4.37
CA GLN A 201 9.14 19.85 -5.69
C GLN A 201 10.61 19.43 -5.57
N PRO A 202 10.89 18.16 -5.23
CA PRO A 202 12.24 17.73 -4.96
C PRO A 202 13.03 17.52 -6.26
N ASN A 203 14.35 17.73 -6.20
CA ASN A 203 15.23 17.30 -7.28
C ASN A 203 15.42 15.78 -7.24
N PHE A 204 14.75 15.06 -8.15
CA PHE A 204 14.80 13.59 -8.22
C PHE A 204 16.21 13.04 -8.41
N ALA A 205 17.08 13.72 -9.18
CA ALA A 205 18.45 13.27 -9.40
C ALA A 205 19.31 13.30 -8.12
N GLU A 206 18.99 14.17 -7.17
CA GLU A 206 19.62 14.17 -5.85
C GLU A 206 18.99 13.13 -4.93
N LEU A 207 17.66 12.95 -4.98
CA LEU A 207 16.99 11.89 -4.21
C LEU A 207 17.45 10.48 -4.61
N GLU A 208 17.85 10.27 -5.88
CA GLU A 208 18.46 9.02 -6.33
C GLU A 208 19.78 8.69 -5.63
N LYS A 209 20.48 9.68 -5.07
CA LYS A 209 21.75 9.50 -4.36
C LYS A 209 21.56 9.15 -2.88
N CYS A 210 20.36 9.37 -2.32
CA CYS A 210 20.06 9.08 -0.92
C CYS A 210 20.15 7.57 -0.61
N ALA A 211 20.38 7.20 0.64
CA ALA A 211 20.31 5.79 1.08
C ALA A 211 18.89 5.21 0.96
N GLY A 212 18.77 3.89 0.98
CA GLY A 212 17.47 3.20 0.93
C GLY A 212 16.81 3.20 -0.46
N ARG A 213 15.52 2.87 -0.46
CA ARG A 213 14.63 2.84 -1.64
C ARG A 213 14.18 4.23 -2.06
N GLY A 214 14.06 5.14 -1.08
CA GLY A 214 13.58 6.49 -1.30
C GLY A 214 13.56 7.34 -0.05
N VAL A 215 12.88 8.47 -0.12
CA VAL A 215 12.74 9.39 1.00
C VAL A 215 11.32 9.89 1.18
N ILE A 216 10.90 9.84 2.44
CA ILE A 216 9.55 10.14 2.92
C ILE A 216 9.60 11.53 3.54
N PHE A 217 8.76 12.44 3.05
CA PHE A 217 8.61 13.76 3.65
C PHE A 217 7.34 13.79 4.47
N THR A 218 7.42 14.27 5.70
CA THR A 218 6.26 14.38 6.60
C THR A 218 6.21 15.73 7.29
N GLY A 219 5.03 16.17 7.72
CA GLY A 219 4.86 17.41 8.45
C GLY A 219 3.43 17.58 8.97
N LEU A 220 3.28 18.35 10.04
CA LEU A 220 1.97 18.59 10.67
C LEU A 220 0.96 19.16 9.67
N ALA A 221 -0.20 18.53 9.57
CA ALA A 221 -1.20 18.95 8.60
C ALA A 221 -1.73 20.36 8.95
N PRO A 222 -2.12 21.18 7.96
CA PRO A 222 -2.71 22.48 8.22
C PRO A 222 -3.95 22.38 9.12
N THR A 223 -4.12 23.34 10.03
CA THR A 223 -5.31 23.41 10.90
C THR A 223 -6.59 23.40 10.08
N GLY A 224 -7.57 22.58 10.48
CA GLY A 224 -8.83 22.43 9.76
C GLY A 224 -8.79 21.46 8.58
N SER A 225 -7.65 20.82 8.29
CA SER A 225 -7.56 19.77 7.26
C SER A 225 -8.27 18.47 7.65
N GLY A 226 -8.50 18.24 8.95
CA GLY A 226 -9.05 16.98 9.48
C GLY A 226 -8.03 15.85 9.60
N PHE A 227 -6.74 16.13 9.39
CA PHE A 227 -5.63 15.18 9.52
C PHE A 227 -4.61 15.68 10.54
N ASP A 228 -3.81 14.76 11.09
CA ASP A 228 -2.72 15.11 12.01
C ASP A 228 -1.44 15.49 11.26
N PHE A 229 -1.12 14.77 10.18
CA PHE A 229 0.07 15.00 9.38
C PHE A 229 -0.18 14.68 7.90
N PHE A 230 0.69 15.25 7.07
CA PHE A 230 0.76 15.08 5.62
C PHE A 230 2.07 14.40 5.28
N THR A 231 2.05 13.53 4.27
CA THR A 231 3.25 12.80 3.86
C THR A 231 3.25 12.40 2.39
N ARG A 232 4.45 12.35 1.81
CA ARG A 232 4.74 11.98 0.43
C ARG A 232 5.99 11.11 0.38
N PHE A 233 6.01 10.12 -0.50
CA PHE A 233 7.13 9.19 -0.63
C PHE A 233 7.69 9.21 -2.05
N PHE A 234 8.97 9.53 -2.18
CA PHE A 234 9.66 9.61 -3.47
C PHE A 234 10.67 8.47 -3.61
N CYS A 235 10.60 7.70 -4.70
CA CYS A 235 11.43 6.51 -4.94
C CYS A 235 12.06 6.48 -6.34
N PRO A 236 12.74 7.55 -6.78
CA PRO A 236 13.19 7.66 -8.17
C PRO A 236 14.13 6.52 -8.61
N LYS A 237 14.89 5.92 -7.68
CA LYS A 237 15.72 4.72 -7.91
C LYS A 237 14.94 3.53 -8.49
N ASN A 238 13.64 3.44 -8.20
CA ASN A 238 12.77 2.36 -8.65
C ASN A 238 12.01 2.72 -9.93
N GLY A 239 12.44 3.76 -10.66
CA GLY A 239 11.78 4.25 -11.88
C GLY A 239 10.44 4.95 -11.63
N VAL A 240 10.11 5.25 -10.37
CA VAL A 240 8.88 5.94 -9.97
C VAL A 240 9.24 7.12 -9.08
N ASN A 241 9.15 8.33 -9.64
CA ASN A 241 9.51 9.55 -8.94
C ASN A 241 8.74 9.73 -7.63
N GLU A 242 7.41 9.55 -7.65
CA GLU A 242 6.54 9.65 -6.48
C GLU A 242 5.58 8.45 -6.40
N LYS A 243 5.52 7.80 -5.24
CA LYS A 243 4.52 6.78 -4.92
C LYS A 243 3.25 7.49 -4.44
N CYS A 244 2.08 7.05 -4.92
CA CYS A 244 0.76 7.64 -4.66
C CYS A 244 0.61 9.06 -5.26
N HIS A 245 0.40 9.14 -6.58
CA HIS A 245 0.15 10.42 -7.25
C HIS A 245 -1.15 11.06 -6.72
N GLY A 246 -1.04 12.22 -6.08
CA GLY A 246 -2.19 13.11 -5.81
C GLY A 246 -2.88 12.96 -4.46
N SER A 247 -2.39 12.10 -3.56
CA SER A 247 -2.85 12.05 -2.18
C SER A 247 -1.69 12.30 -1.23
N VAL A 248 -1.66 13.50 -0.63
CA VAL A 248 -0.77 13.91 0.48
C VAL A 248 -1.08 13.13 1.78
N LYS A 249 -1.56 11.89 1.63
CA LYS A 249 -2.17 11.04 2.65
C LYS A 249 -1.54 9.64 2.65
N VAL A 250 -0.24 9.54 2.32
CA VAL A 250 0.46 8.24 2.39
C VAL A 250 0.52 7.83 3.84
N LEU A 251 -0.42 7.02 4.31
CA LEU A 251 -0.29 6.43 5.63
C LEU A 251 1.01 5.61 5.62
N LEU A 252 1.97 6.07 6.42
CA LEU A 252 3.11 5.39 7.04
C LEU A 252 3.06 3.83 7.06
N PRO A 253 1.91 3.14 7.20
CA PRO A 253 1.79 1.70 6.95
C PRO A 253 2.20 1.17 5.56
N GLU A 254 2.22 1.94 4.46
CA GLU A 254 2.73 1.42 3.17
C GLU A 254 4.22 1.02 3.21
N ILE A 255 4.96 1.58 4.17
CA ILE A 255 6.38 1.34 4.39
C ILE A 255 6.64 0.64 5.74
N GLY A 256 5.59 0.28 6.48
CA GLY A 256 5.67 -0.37 7.79
C GLY A 256 6.20 0.53 8.91
N VAL A 257 6.33 1.84 8.73
CA VAL A 257 6.86 2.72 9.78
C VAL A 257 5.70 3.23 10.60
N ILE A 258 5.58 2.91 11.89
CA ILE A 258 4.59 3.48 12.82
C ILE A 258 5.31 4.00 14.05
#